data_AF-A0A485APJ2-F1
#
_entry.id   AF-A0A485APJ2-F1
#
_cell.length_a   1.000
_cell.length_b   1.000
_cell.length_c   1.000
_cell.angle_alpha   90.00
_cell.angle_beta   90.00
_cell.angle_gamma   90.00
#
_symmetry.space_group_name_H-M   'P 1'
#
loop_
_entity.id
_entity.type
_entity.pdbx_description
1 polymer ?
#
loop_
_entity_poly.entity_id
_entity_poly.type
_entity_poly.pdbx_seq_one_letter_code
_entity_poly.pdbx_strand_id
1 'polypeptide(L)'
;MMKSSQQKEAARQFIEFMISPEGQEIGMGKGSQHIPVVRLPVNKNVDVKDVYQDARWETFARLYNEQGRYVPQIPNWTPVRQAAAEGFNRIFADCNSDIAAGLKTLDGKVNAELKKTKCAG
;
A
#
# COMPACT_ATOMS: atom_id res chain seq x y z
N MET A 1 -2.44 -2.69 -18.46
CA MET A 1 -3.61 -2.62 -19.37
C MET A 1 -4.08 -4.03 -19.67
N MET A 2 -5.40 -4.27 -19.69
CA MET A 2 -6.00 -5.61 -19.83
C MET A 2 -5.63 -6.23 -21.18
N LYS A 3 -4.63 -7.12 -21.18
CA LYS A 3 -3.97 -7.61 -22.41
C LYS A 3 -4.92 -8.36 -23.35
N SER A 4 -5.98 -8.99 -22.83
CA SER A 4 -6.92 -9.82 -23.58
C SER A 4 -8.32 -9.21 -23.76
N SER A 5 -8.58 -7.99 -23.27
CA SER A 5 -9.91 -7.40 -23.39
C SER A 5 -10.24 -7.06 -24.84
N GLN A 6 -11.45 -7.40 -25.29
CA GLN A 6 -12.00 -6.96 -26.57
C GLN A 6 -12.53 -5.51 -26.50
N GLN A 7 -12.66 -4.94 -25.30
CA GLN A 7 -13.21 -3.61 -25.04
C GLN A 7 -12.15 -2.69 -24.43
N LYS A 8 -10.99 -2.55 -25.08
CA LYS A 8 -9.85 -1.77 -24.55
C LYS A 8 -10.21 -0.30 -24.33
N GLU A 9 -10.96 0.28 -25.25
CA GLU A 9 -11.25 1.72 -25.23
C GLU A 9 -12.32 2.08 -24.21
N ALA A 10 -13.37 1.26 -24.10
CA ALA A 10 -14.32 1.38 -23.01
C ALA A 10 -13.65 1.16 -21.64
N ALA A 11 -12.73 0.19 -21.52
CA ALA A 11 -11.97 -0.02 -20.30
C ALA A 11 -11.07 1.19 -19.96
N ARG A 12 -10.47 1.83 -20.96
CA ARG A 12 -9.67 3.05 -20.77
C ARG A 12 -10.53 4.20 -20.25
N GLN A 13 -11.66 4.48 -20.89
CA GLN A 13 -12.61 5.52 -20.47
C GLN A 13 -13.13 5.27 -19.05
N PHE A 14 -13.44 4.02 -18.71
CA PHE A 14 -13.87 3.65 -17.38
C PHE A 14 -12.77 3.90 -16.34
N ILE A 15 -11.52 3.56 -16.63
CA ILE A 15 -10.38 3.86 -15.75
C ILE A 15 -10.20 5.38 -15.60
N GLU A 16 -10.29 6.14 -16.70
CA GLU A 16 -10.21 7.62 -16.67
C GLU A 16 -11.28 8.22 -15.74
N PHE A 17 -12.52 7.72 -15.81
CA PHE A 17 -13.56 8.11 -14.88
C PHE A 17 -13.22 7.72 -13.44
N MET A 18 -12.81 6.48 -13.19
CA MET A 18 -12.48 6.02 -11.84
C MET A 18 -11.37 6.86 -11.17
N ILE A 19 -10.40 7.38 -11.93
CA ILE A 19 -9.31 8.22 -11.39
C ILE A 19 -9.61 9.73 -11.44
N SER A 20 -10.76 10.13 -11.99
CA SER A 20 -11.22 11.52 -11.96
C SER A 20 -11.57 11.97 -10.53
N PRO A 21 -11.68 13.28 -10.25
CA PRO A 21 -12.10 13.75 -8.93
C PRO A 21 -13.45 13.17 -8.52
N GLU A 22 -14.44 13.21 -9.41
CA GLU A 22 -15.77 12.66 -9.18
C GLU A 22 -15.73 11.16 -8.86
N GLY A 23 -15.05 10.37 -9.69
CA GLY A 23 -14.94 8.92 -9.47
C GLY A 23 -14.25 8.56 -8.16
N GLN A 24 -13.24 9.32 -7.76
CA GLN A 24 -12.55 9.14 -6.49
C GLN A 24 -13.43 9.54 -5.30
N GLU A 25 -14.16 10.66 -5.35
CA GLU A 25 -15.11 11.07 -4.32
C GLU A 25 -16.23 10.03 -4.13
N ILE A 26 -16.79 9.50 -5.23
CA ILE A 26 -17.76 8.40 -5.20
C ILE A 26 -17.14 7.17 -4.54
N GLY A 27 -15.93 6.78 -4.94
CA GLY A 27 -15.21 5.65 -4.35
C GLY A 27 -14.89 5.82 -2.86
N MET A 28 -14.71 7.07 -2.42
CA MET A 28 -14.52 7.46 -1.02
C MET A 28 -15.84 7.49 -0.23
N GLY A 29 -16.96 7.17 -0.87
CA GLY A 29 -18.25 7.07 -0.21
C GLY A 29 -18.89 8.42 0.12
N LYS A 30 -18.54 9.50 -0.60
CA LYS A 30 -19.18 10.81 -0.42
C LYS A 30 -20.70 10.68 -0.53
N GLY A 31 -21.42 11.02 0.55
CA GLY A 31 -22.88 10.89 0.63
C GLY A 31 -23.41 9.46 0.85
N SER A 32 -22.55 8.48 1.13
CA SER A 32 -22.91 7.08 1.38
C SER A 32 -22.69 6.69 2.84
N GLN A 33 -23.48 5.73 3.33
CA GLN A 33 -23.29 5.07 4.64
C GLN A 33 -22.49 3.76 4.53
N HIS A 34 -22.08 3.39 3.31
CA HIS A 34 -21.31 2.16 3.07
C HIS A 34 -19.80 2.36 3.27
N ILE A 35 -19.10 1.26 3.50
CA ILE A 35 -17.64 1.28 3.67
C ILE A 35 -16.99 1.80 2.38
N PRO A 36 -16.10 2.82 2.48
CA PRO A 36 -15.43 3.39 1.31
C PRO A 36 -14.49 2.37 0.67
N VAL A 37 -14.53 2.31 -0.67
CA VAL A 37 -13.61 1.50 -1.47
C VAL A 37 -12.27 2.21 -1.60
N VAL A 38 -12.29 3.53 -1.82
CA VAL A 38 -11.12 4.39 -1.89
C VAL A 38 -10.88 5.02 -0.53
N ARG A 39 -9.80 4.64 0.15
CA ARG A 39 -9.42 5.21 1.45
C ARG A 39 -8.65 6.53 1.30
N LEU A 40 -7.69 6.55 0.37
CA LEU A 40 -6.96 7.76 -0.03
C LEU A 40 -7.07 7.90 -1.54
N PRO A 41 -7.40 9.10 -2.05
CA PRO A 41 -7.52 9.32 -3.47
C PRO A 41 -6.15 9.32 -4.13
N VAL A 42 -6.05 8.73 -5.32
CA VAL A 42 -4.86 8.87 -6.17
C VAL A 42 -4.86 10.22 -6.91
N ASN A 43 -6.04 10.84 -7.02
CA ASN A 43 -6.20 12.16 -7.61
C ASN A 43 -5.85 13.25 -6.59
N LYS A 44 -4.86 14.08 -6.92
CA LYS A 44 -4.34 15.13 -6.02
C LYS A 44 -5.28 16.33 -5.83
N ASN A 45 -6.34 16.42 -6.63
CA ASN A 45 -7.31 17.51 -6.56
C ASN A 45 -8.51 17.15 -5.66
N VAL A 46 -8.53 15.96 -5.06
CA VAL A 46 -9.58 15.54 -4.11
C VAL A 46 -9.07 15.78 -2.70
N ASP A 47 -9.76 16.65 -1.97
CA ASP A 47 -9.45 16.91 -0.57
C ASP A 47 -10.07 15.84 0.33
N VAL A 48 -9.21 15.12 1.06
CA VAL A 48 -9.62 14.02 1.93
C VAL A 48 -10.47 14.51 3.11
N LYS A 49 -10.15 15.69 3.64
CA LYS A 49 -10.84 16.28 4.78
C LYS A 49 -12.23 16.74 4.38
N ASP A 50 -12.39 17.34 3.20
CA ASP A 50 -13.68 17.82 2.71
C ASP A 50 -14.64 16.66 2.40
N VAL A 51 -14.11 15.53 1.91
CA VAL A 51 -14.92 14.33 1.60
C VAL A 51 -15.35 13.59 2.87
N TYR A 52 -14.40 13.26 3.77
CA TYR A 52 -14.73 12.47 4.96
C TYR A 52 -15.24 13.30 6.14
N GLN A 53 -14.94 14.60 6.16
CA GLN A 53 -15.29 15.53 7.25
C GLN A 53 -14.82 15.05 8.62
N ASP A 54 -13.66 14.37 8.66
CA ASP A 54 -13.09 13.74 9.85
C ASP A 54 -11.57 13.90 9.88
N ALA A 55 -11.05 14.52 10.93
CA ALA A 55 -9.65 14.85 11.12
C ALA A 55 -8.71 13.62 11.19
N ARG A 56 -9.25 12.43 11.47
CA ARG A 56 -8.49 11.17 11.43
C ARG A 56 -8.02 10.84 10.00
N TRP A 57 -8.88 11.08 9.01
CA TRP A 57 -8.55 10.88 7.60
C TRP A 57 -7.54 11.91 7.09
N GLU A 58 -7.64 13.17 7.56
CA GLU A 58 -6.62 14.20 7.31
C GLU A 58 -5.24 13.77 7.84
N THR A 59 -5.19 13.21 9.05
CA THR A 59 -3.94 12.69 9.63
C THR A 59 -3.38 11.53 8.81
N PHE A 60 -4.23 10.60 8.35
CA PHE A 60 -3.81 9.48 7.52
C PHE A 60 -3.26 9.95 6.16
N ALA A 61 -3.94 10.89 5.50
CA ALA A 61 -3.50 11.46 4.23
C ALA A 61 -2.16 12.18 4.36
N ARG A 62 -1.99 13.00 5.40
CA ARG A 62 -0.72 13.69 5.69
C ARG A 62 0.43 12.68 5.88
N LEU A 63 0.26 11.72 6.79
CA LEU A 63 1.29 10.72 7.08
C LEU A 63 1.66 9.89 5.86
N TYR A 64 0.67 9.48 5.05
CA TYR A 64 0.93 8.74 3.83
C TYR A 64 1.73 9.56 2.81
N ASN A 65 1.40 10.85 2.63
CA ASN A 65 2.11 11.73 1.70
C ASN A 65 3.54 12.07 2.14
N GLU A 66 3.76 12.28 3.44
CA GLU A 66 5.07 12.67 3.98
C GLU A 66 6.00 11.46 4.21
N GLN A 67 5.44 10.37 4.73
CA GLN A 67 6.21 9.22 5.23
C GLN A 67 6.06 7.98 4.37
N GLY A 68 5.12 7.97 3.42
CA GLY A 68 4.94 6.87 2.48
C GLY A 68 6.22 6.57 1.70
N ARG A 69 6.51 5.29 1.54
CA ARG A 69 7.61 4.80 0.69
C ARG A 69 7.04 3.75 -0.23
N TYR A 70 7.39 3.83 -1.51
CA TYR A 70 7.02 2.80 -2.46
C TYR A 70 7.75 1.50 -2.09
N VAL A 71 6.97 0.45 -1.88
CA VAL A 71 7.52 -0.90 -1.80
C VAL A 71 7.97 -1.33 -3.20
N PRO A 72 9.13 -1.99 -3.34
CA PRO A 72 9.62 -2.44 -4.64
C PRO A 72 8.62 -3.40 -5.29
N GLN A 73 8.42 -3.29 -6.61
CA GLN A 73 7.57 -4.24 -7.32
C GLN A 73 8.32 -5.55 -7.52
N ILE A 74 8.16 -6.48 -6.58
CA ILE A 74 8.68 -7.84 -6.71
C ILE A 74 7.57 -8.83 -7.11
N PRO A 75 7.86 -9.86 -7.92
CA PRO A 75 6.83 -10.77 -8.44
C PRO A 75 6.11 -11.58 -7.35
N ASN A 76 6.82 -11.93 -6.28
CA ASN A 76 6.28 -12.70 -5.17
C ASN A 76 6.79 -12.16 -3.84
N TRP A 77 5.88 -11.56 -3.07
CA TRP A 77 6.16 -11.01 -1.75
C TRP A 77 6.13 -12.05 -0.62
N THR A 78 5.60 -13.25 -0.85
CA THR A 78 5.40 -14.26 0.20
C THR A 78 6.69 -14.58 0.97
N PRO A 79 7.85 -14.85 0.32
CA PRO A 79 9.08 -15.17 1.06
C PRO A 79 9.56 -14.01 1.94
N VAL A 80 9.47 -12.78 1.45
CA VAL A 80 9.86 -11.58 2.21
C VAL A 80 8.94 -11.39 3.43
N ARG A 81 7.62 -11.54 3.25
CA ARG A 81 6.66 -11.44 4.36
C ARG A 81 6.86 -12.54 5.40
N GLN A 82 7.15 -13.77 4.95
CA GLN A 82 7.39 -14.89 5.84
C GLN A 82 8.68 -14.68 6.66
N ALA A 83 9.77 -14.29 6.01
CA ALA A 83 11.03 -13.98 6.70
C ALA A 83 10.84 -12.86 7.74
N ALA A 84 10.12 -11.79 7.37
CA ALA A 84 9.77 -10.70 8.29
C ALA A 84 8.95 -11.20 9.49
N ALA A 85 7.87 -11.94 9.25
CA ALA A 85 6.99 -12.45 10.29
C ALA A 85 7.71 -13.39 11.27
N GLU A 86 8.46 -14.38 10.75
CA GLU A 86 9.23 -15.30 11.58
C GLU A 86 10.32 -14.58 12.38
N GLY A 87 11.00 -13.61 11.77
CA GLY A 87 12.04 -12.83 12.42
C GLY A 87 11.51 -12.00 13.59
N PHE A 88 10.45 -11.22 13.36
CA PHE A 88 9.83 -10.43 14.42
C PHE A 88 9.23 -11.32 15.51
N ASN A 89 8.50 -12.38 15.15
CA ASN A 89 7.95 -13.30 16.14
C ASN A 89 9.03 -13.92 17.02
N ARG A 90 10.18 -14.29 16.44
CA ARG A 90 11.32 -14.81 17.21
C ARG A 90 11.88 -13.79 18.19
N ILE A 91 12.06 -12.53 17.77
CA ILE A 91 12.56 -11.45 18.63
C ILE A 91 11.57 -11.18 19.77
N PHE A 92 10.27 -11.13 19.48
CA PHE A 92 9.24 -10.81 20.47
C PHE A 92 8.89 -11.96 21.41
N ALA A 93 9.10 -13.21 21.01
CA ALA A 93 8.74 -14.37 21.82
C ALA A 93 9.69 -14.63 23.00
N ASP A 94 10.88 -14.02 23.03
CA ASP A 94 11.85 -14.17 24.11
C ASP A 94 12.23 -12.81 24.71
N CYS A 95 11.92 -12.63 25.99
CA CYS A 95 12.20 -11.41 26.76
C CYS A 95 13.70 -11.13 26.92
N ASN A 96 14.56 -12.13 26.74
CA ASN A 96 16.02 -12.00 26.80
C ASN A 96 16.66 -11.85 25.41
N SER A 97 15.86 -11.69 24.34
CA SER A 97 16.38 -11.54 22.98
C SER A 97 17.33 -10.35 22.86
N ASP A 98 18.48 -10.58 22.22
CA ASP A 98 19.26 -9.49 21.66
C ASP A 98 18.53 -8.91 20.44
N ILE A 99 17.77 -7.84 20.68
CA ILE A 99 16.96 -7.17 19.67
C ILE A 99 17.82 -6.68 18.50
N ALA A 100 18.99 -6.10 18.79
CA ALA A 100 19.85 -5.52 17.75
C ALA A 100 20.44 -6.61 16.85
N ALA A 101 20.94 -7.70 17.43
CA ALA A 101 21.43 -8.84 16.66
C ALA A 101 20.31 -9.56 15.89
N GLY A 102 19.12 -9.66 16.49
CA GLY A 102 17.93 -10.21 15.85
C GLY A 102 17.52 -9.41 14.61
N LEU A 103 17.43 -8.09 14.73
CA LEU A 103 17.12 -7.19 13.63
C LEU A 103 18.18 -7.23 12.52
N LYS A 104 19.47 -7.28 12.88
CA LYS A 104 20.57 -7.42 11.89
C LYS A 104 20.48 -8.74 11.11
N THR A 105 20.11 -9.83 11.79
CA THR A 105 19.90 -11.12 11.15
C THR A 105 18.69 -11.08 10.22
N LEU A 106 17.60 -10.44 10.67
CA LEU A 106 16.38 -10.26 9.89
C LEU A 106 16.63 -9.45 8.61
N ASP A 107 17.34 -8.33 8.72
CA ASP A 107 17.75 -7.51 7.58
C ASP A 107 18.50 -8.35 6.54
N GLY A 108 19.47 -9.16 6.96
CA GLY A 108 20.20 -10.07 6.06
C GLY A 108 19.29 -11.05 5.32
N LYS A 109 18.28 -11.62 6.00
CA LYS A 109 17.31 -12.55 5.40
C LYS A 109 16.40 -11.85 4.39
N VAL A 110 15.85 -10.69 4.75
CA VAL A 110 15.00 -9.90 3.86
C VAL A 110 15.80 -9.48 2.61
N ASN A 111 17.02 -9.00 2.78
CA ASN A 111 17.90 -8.63 1.68
C ASN A 111 18.24 -9.82 0.78
N ALA A 112 18.43 -11.01 1.33
CA ALA A 112 18.65 -12.22 0.54
C ALA A 112 17.42 -12.57 -0.32
N GLU A 113 16.20 -12.47 0.23
CA GLU A 113 14.97 -12.71 -0.55
C GLU A 113 14.75 -11.66 -1.64
N LEU A 114 14.99 -10.37 -1.34
CA LEU A 114 14.88 -9.28 -2.32
C LEU A 114 15.90 -9.41 -3.46
N LYS A 115 17.12 -9.89 -3.18
CA LYS A 115 18.13 -10.12 -4.23
C LYS A 115 17.71 -11.22 -5.21
N LYS A 116 16.94 -12.22 -4.78
CA LYS A 116 16.46 -13.30 -5.66
C LYS A 116 15.47 -12.79 -6.71
N THR A 117 14.80 -11.66 -6.47
CA THR A 117 13.73 -11.18 -7.34
C THR A 117 14.21 -10.35 -8.54
N LYS A 118 15.52 -10.25 -8.83
CA LYS A 118 16.13 -9.52 -9.96
C LYS A 118 15.74 -8.03 -10.10
N CYS A 119 15.03 -7.47 -9.12
CA CYS A 119 14.64 -6.05 -9.04
C CYS A 119 15.43 -5.26 -7.98
N ALA A 120 16.46 -5.88 -7.38
CA ALA A 120 17.43 -5.16 -6.56
C ALA A 120 18.44 -4.47 -7.50
N GLY A 121 18.10 -3.25 -7.92
CA GLY A 121 19.06 -2.28 -8.44
C GLY A 121 19.65 -1.49 -7.29
#